data_AF-A0A848QT08-F1
#
_entry.id   AF-A0A848QT08-F1
#
_cell.length_a   1.000
_cell.length_b   1.000
_cell.length_c   1.000
_cell.angle_alpha   90.00
_cell.angle_beta   90.00
_cell.angle_gamma   90.00
#
_symmetry.space_group_name_H-M   'P 1'
#
loop_
_entity.id
_entity.type
_entity.pdbx_description
1 polymer ?
#
loop_
_entity_poly.entity_id
_entity_poly.type
_entity_poly.pdbx_seq_one_letter_code
_entity_poly.pdbx_strand_id
1 'polypeptide(L)'
;MANPLRPPPRILAIAGSDSSGGAGIQADIKTITMLGGYAMTAITAVTAQNTVGVQAVEALSADMVAKQIDACTQDIGVDAVKIGMLGSADIANIVADKLETLAVPIIFDPVMIATSGSVLADDETILAFERLMALAALTTPNLAELNALGGDDGMARRDIAYLAKGGDADAATLTDRLCQPGIADIHWSADKIDTRHTHGTGCTLSSAIATFLGQGLALEQAVERGRDFVRIALRNAPELGAKAGPLGHHAVRLDLVGEPRLNQITLAAGNYEEAVLFYRAIGLNHIVDSPSNGYARFESEGGVTLSISTGHSEVGGASVYFECLDVDAYTGILRENGIACPAPKDQSWGWRESWISDPDGNRICFYQAGENRRYPPWRI
;
A
#
# COMPACT_ATOMS: atom_id res chain seq x y z
N MET A 1 -26.73 5.73 -10.26
CA MET A 1 -26.79 5.49 -8.80
C MET A 1 -25.49 4.84 -8.34
N ALA A 2 -24.81 5.39 -7.34
CA ALA A 2 -23.59 4.82 -6.79
C ALA A 2 -23.84 3.41 -6.21
N ASN A 3 -22.97 2.46 -6.54
CA ASN A 3 -22.97 1.10 -6.01
C ASN A 3 -23.04 1.15 -4.46
N PRO A 4 -23.94 0.44 -3.76
CA PRO A 4 -24.01 0.43 -2.31
C PRO A 4 -22.90 -0.45 -1.73
N LEU A 5 -21.65 -0.14 -2.07
CA LEU A 5 -20.49 -0.67 -1.39
C LEU A 5 -20.27 0.22 -0.16
N ARG A 6 -19.96 -0.40 0.98
CA ARG A 6 -19.71 0.32 2.24
C ARG A 6 -18.77 1.51 1.98
N PRO A 7 -19.00 2.66 2.65
CA PRO A 7 -18.07 3.77 2.57
C PRO A 7 -16.65 3.28 2.92
N PRO A 8 -15.60 3.92 2.37
CA PRO A 8 -14.23 3.52 2.68
C PRO A 8 -14.00 3.54 4.20
N PRO A 9 -13.25 2.57 4.76
CA PRO A 9 -12.97 2.54 6.20
C PRO A 9 -12.20 3.81 6.60
N ARG A 10 -12.62 4.43 7.70
CA ARG A 10 -12.06 5.69 8.22
C ARG A 10 -10.96 5.35 9.22
N ILE A 11 -9.71 5.61 8.86
CA ILE A 11 -8.55 5.22 9.67
C ILE A 11 -7.89 6.47 10.23
N LEU A 12 -7.77 6.55 11.56
CA LEU A 12 -7.06 7.64 12.22
C LEU A 12 -5.61 7.23 12.48
N ALA A 13 -4.65 7.91 11.85
CA ALA A 13 -3.23 7.75 12.10
C ALA A 13 -2.74 8.82 13.09
N ILE A 14 -2.20 8.40 14.23
CA ILE A 14 -1.64 9.25 15.28
C ILE A 14 -0.13 9.06 15.28
N ALA A 15 0.62 9.97 14.67
CA ALA A 15 2.06 9.83 14.50
C ALA A 15 2.74 11.17 14.15
N GLY A 16 4.08 11.18 14.13
CA GLY A 16 4.84 12.31 13.63
C GLY A 16 4.86 12.40 12.10
N SER A 17 5.07 13.61 11.59
CA SER A 17 5.23 13.94 10.17
C SER A 17 6.69 13.84 9.76
N ASP A 18 6.99 13.02 8.75
CA ASP A 18 8.28 12.91 8.09
C ASP A 18 8.28 13.76 6.81
N SER A 19 9.05 14.84 6.79
CA SER A 19 9.12 15.75 5.63
C SER A 19 9.59 15.08 4.33
N SER A 20 10.31 13.95 4.41
CA SER A 20 10.74 13.20 3.23
C SER A 20 9.63 12.40 2.57
N GLY A 21 8.55 12.15 3.31
CA GLY A 21 7.42 11.35 2.89
C GLY A 21 7.64 9.84 2.90
N GLY A 22 8.74 9.33 3.47
CA GLY A 22 9.04 7.90 3.50
C GLY A 22 8.42 7.13 4.66
N ALA A 23 8.25 7.77 5.83
CA ALA A 23 7.67 7.20 7.04
C ALA A 23 6.59 8.12 7.63
N GLY A 24 6.25 7.90 8.91
CA GLY A 24 5.31 8.75 9.67
C GLY A 24 3.93 8.84 9.02
N ILE A 25 3.25 9.95 9.29
CA ILE A 25 1.92 10.25 8.74
C ILE A 25 1.87 10.14 7.21
N GLN A 26 2.95 10.47 6.51
CA GLN A 26 3.00 10.39 5.06
C GLN A 26 2.95 8.95 4.56
N ALA A 27 3.67 8.02 5.20
CA ALA A 27 3.55 6.60 4.89
C ALA A 27 2.18 6.04 5.29
N ASP A 28 1.63 6.52 6.40
CA ASP A 28 0.31 6.12 6.88
C ASP A 28 -0.78 6.50 5.86
N ILE A 29 -0.84 7.78 5.44
CA ILE A 29 -1.80 8.27 4.43
C ILE A 29 -1.67 7.49 3.13
N LYS A 30 -0.44 7.29 2.64
CA LYS A 30 -0.19 6.54 1.40
C LYS A 30 -0.73 5.12 1.52
N THR A 31 -0.41 4.44 2.62
CA THR A 31 -0.83 3.06 2.84
C THR A 31 -2.35 2.93 2.92
N ILE A 32 -2.99 3.74 3.77
CA ILE A 32 -4.45 3.74 3.95
C ILE A 32 -5.15 4.03 2.62
N THR A 33 -4.70 5.05 1.89
CA THR A 33 -5.29 5.45 0.60
C THR A 33 -5.14 4.34 -0.43
N MET A 34 -3.95 3.74 -0.54
CA MET A 34 -3.69 2.67 -1.51
C MET A 34 -4.48 1.39 -1.21
N LEU A 35 -4.89 1.19 0.04
CA LEU A 35 -5.76 0.10 0.46
C LEU A 35 -7.26 0.45 0.38
N GLY A 36 -7.60 1.64 -0.11
CA GLY A 36 -8.98 2.08 -0.30
C GLY A 36 -9.66 2.62 0.97
N GLY A 37 -8.88 2.98 2.00
CA GLY A 37 -9.36 3.66 3.19
C GLY A 37 -9.35 5.19 3.08
N TYR A 38 -10.07 5.84 3.98
CA TYR A 38 -10.03 7.28 4.19
C TYR A 38 -9.07 7.60 5.35
N ALA A 39 -7.95 8.25 5.04
CA ALA A 39 -6.92 8.58 6.02
C ALA A 39 -7.23 9.90 6.74
N MET A 40 -7.34 9.83 8.06
CA MET A 40 -7.37 10.97 8.98
C MET A 40 -6.10 10.98 9.81
N THR A 41 -5.70 12.14 10.32
CA THR A 41 -4.42 12.27 11.03
C THR A 41 -4.54 13.12 12.29
N ALA A 42 -3.80 12.71 13.33
CA ALA A 42 -3.45 13.56 14.45
C ALA A 42 -1.92 13.59 14.54
N ILE A 43 -1.33 14.72 14.15
CA ILE A 43 0.12 14.87 14.10
C ILE A 43 0.63 15.07 15.53
N THR A 44 1.68 14.36 15.92
CA THR A 44 2.31 14.45 17.26
C THR A 44 3.58 15.28 17.26
N ALA A 45 4.32 15.25 16.16
CA ALA A 45 5.54 16.02 15.95
C ALA A 45 5.76 16.26 14.45
N VAL A 46 6.57 17.26 14.11
CA VAL A 46 7.05 17.50 12.74
C VAL A 46 8.55 17.30 12.73
N THR A 47 9.06 16.55 11.75
CA THR A 47 10.50 16.36 11.56
C THR A 47 10.96 17.03 10.28
N ALA A 48 12.10 17.74 10.36
CA ALA A 48 12.92 18.01 9.21
C ALA A 48 13.81 16.78 9.02
N GLN A 49 13.41 15.90 8.11
CA GLN A 49 14.00 14.58 7.89
C GLN A 49 14.10 14.27 6.40
N ASN A 50 15.14 13.53 6.04
CA ASN A 50 15.34 12.95 4.72
C ASN A 50 15.98 11.57 4.82
N THR A 51 16.26 10.95 3.67
CA THR A 51 16.86 9.59 3.62
C THR A 51 18.22 9.46 4.31
N VAL A 52 18.89 10.56 4.66
CA VAL A 52 20.20 10.57 5.34
C VAL A 52 20.06 10.66 6.87
N GLY A 53 18.91 11.06 7.39
CA GLY A 53 18.61 11.14 8.82
C GLY A 53 17.65 12.26 9.19
N VAL A 54 17.50 12.48 10.50
CA VAL A 54 16.70 13.56 11.10
C VAL A 54 17.59 14.76 11.39
N GLN A 55 17.18 15.96 10.98
CA GLN A 55 17.89 17.22 11.22
C GLN A 55 17.27 18.06 12.34
N ALA A 56 15.94 18.03 12.48
CA ALA A 56 15.22 18.70 13.54
C ALA A 56 13.91 17.98 13.86
N VAL A 57 13.43 18.13 15.09
CA VAL A 57 12.16 17.61 15.56
C VAL A 57 11.48 18.70 16.38
N GLU A 58 10.21 18.97 16.10
CA GLU A 58 9.36 19.84 16.90
C GLU A 58 8.10 19.07 17.31
N ALA A 59 7.95 18.83 18.62
CA ALA A 59 6.77 18.17 19.17
C ALA A 59 5.61 19.18 19.27
N LEU A 60 4.40 18.74 18.94
CA LEU A 60 3.18 19.51 19.20
C LEU A 60 2.78 19.38 20.66
N SER A 61 1.94 20.31 21.15
CA SER A 61 1.39 20.19 22.50
C SER A 61 0.38 19.04 22.58
N ALA A 62 0.32 18.37 23.74
CA ALA A 62 -0.67 17.33 24.01
C ALA A 62 -2.12 17.82 23.79
N ASP A 63 -2.42 19.07 24.16
CA ASP A 63 -3.73 19.70 23.89
C ASP A 63 -4.06 19.81 22.39
N MET A 64 -3.06 20.15 21.56
CA MET A 64 -3.27 20.20 20.11
C MET A 64 -3.48 18.79 19.53
N VAL A 65 -2.77 17.78 20.02
CA VAL A 65 -2.99 16.38 19.61
C VAL A 65 -4.39 15.92 19.97
N ALA A 66 -4.85 16.21 21.19
CA ALA A 66 -6.20 15.90 21.65
C ALA A 66 -7.28 16.52 20.77
N LYS A 67 -7.13 17.81 20.41
CA LYS A 67 -8.07 18.53 19.54
C LYS A 67 -8.12 17.96 18.13
N GLN A 68 -6.99 17.50 17.58
CA GLN A 68 -6.98 16.83 16.27
C GLN A 68 -7.73 15.49 16.32
N ILE A 69 -7.53 14.69 17.38
CA ILE A 69 -8.25 13.43 17.58
C ILE A 69 -9.75 13.70 17.67
N ASP A 70 -10.17 14.65 18.52
CA ASP A 70 -11.57 15.03 18.69
C ASP A 70 -12.21 15.51 17.38
N ALA A 71 -11.51 16.34 16.60
CA ALA A 71 -12.01 16.83 15.32
C ALA A 71 -12.31 15.68 14.33
N CYS A 72 -11.50 14.62 14.35
CA CYS A 72 -11.72 13.45 13.49
C CYS A 72 -12.84 12.56 14.05
N THR A 73 -12.79 12.23 15.35
CA THR A 73 -13.67 11.23 15.94
C THR A 73 -15.11 11.72 16.16
N GLN A 74 -15.31 13.03 16.37
CA GLN A 74 -16.63 13.58 16.68
C GLN A 74 -17.49 13.89 15.43
N ASP A 75 -16.86 14.19 14.28
CA ASP A 75 -17.56 14.52 13.03
C ASP A 75 -17.54 13.35 12.04
N ILE A 76 -16.33 12.98 11.59
CA ILE A 76 -16.14 11.96 10.54
C ILE A 76 -16.37 10.56 11.11
N GLY A 77 -15.94 10.34 12.36
CA GLY A 77 -15.90 9.04 13.03
C GLY A 77 -14.73 8.16 12.55
N VAL A 78 -14.51 7.03 13.24
CA VAL A 78 -13.33 6.18 13.04
C VAL A 78 -13.73 4.70 13.06
N ASP A 79 -13.06 3.90 12.22
CA ASP A 79 -13.24 2.44 12.11
C ASP A 79 -12.02 1.66 12.61
N ALA A 80 -10.83 2.27 12.59
CA ALA A 80 -9.62 1.77 13.26
C ALA A 80 -8.62 2.89 13.51
N VAL A 81 -7.71 2.69 14.47
CA VAL A 81 -6.65 3.65 14.81
C VAL A 81 -5.30 2.99 14.60
N LYS A 82 -4.36 3.73 14.01
CA LYS A 82 -2.93 3.39 14.01
C LYS A 82 -2.19 4.44 14.83
N ILE A 83 -1.33 3.98 15.73
CA ILE A 83 -0.44 4.82 16.53
C ILE A 83 1.00 4.55 16.11
N GLY A 84 1.78 5.60 15.86
CA GLY A 84 3.21 5.52 15.58
C GLY A 84 4.03 6.33 16.58
N MET A 85 5.02 7.08 16.10
CA MET A 85 5.87 7.94 16.96
C MET A 85 5.03 9.00 17.70
N LEU A 86 5.11 9.03 19.03
CA LEU A 86 4.37 9.95 19.90
C LEU A 86 5.22 11.12 20.41
N GLY A 87 6.52 10.90 20.66
CA GLY A 87 7.49 11.96 20.95
C GLY A 87 7.56 12.45 22.41
N SER A 88 6.57 12.15 23.26
CA SER A 88 6.65 12.41 24.71
C SER A 88 5.63 11.59 25.51
N ALA A 89 5.87 11.46 26.82
CA ALA A 89 4.95 10.84 27.77
C ALA A 89 3.60 11.59 27.87
N ASP A 90 3.61 12.92 27.81
CA ASP A 90 2.38 13.74 27.83
C ASP A 90 1.48 13.44 26.62
N ILE A 91 2.08 13.34 25.43
CA ILE A 91 1.35 12.97 24.22
C ILE A 91 0.84 11.53 24.32
N ALA A 92 1.64 10.60 24.82
CA ALA A 92 1.23 9.21 24.99
C ALA A 92 0.04 9.06 25.95
N ASN A 93 0.06 9.77 27.08
CA ASN A 93 -1.02 9.76 28.05
C ASN A 93 -2.30 10.36 27.49
N ILE A 94 -2.24 11.52 26.82
CA ILE A 94 -3.47 12.13 26.26
C ILE A 94 -4.05 11.30 25.12
N VAL A 95 -3.20 10.62 24.33
CA VAL A 95 -3.66 9.68 23.31
C VAL A 95 -4.37 8.51 23.97
N ALA A 96 -3.80 7.91 25.01
CA ALA A 96 -4.45 6.83 25.76
C ALA A 96 -5.83 7.27 26.30
N ASP A 97 -5.90 8.45 26.93
CA ASP A 97 -7.15 9.01 27.47
C ASP A 97 -8.23 9.17 26.39
N LYS A 98 -7.86 9.61 25.18
CA LYS A 98 -8.81 9.75 24.06
C LYS A 98 -9.26 8.41 23.51
N LEU A 99 -8.36 7.43 23.44
CA LEU A 99 -8.62 6.13 22.84
C LEU A 99 -9.39 5.17 23.75
N GLU A 100 -9.31 5.31 25.07
CA GLU A 100 -10.10 4.52 26.05
C GLU A 100 -11.61 4.54 25.78
N THR A 101 -12.10 5.63 25.17
CA THR A 101 -13.52 5.82 24.87
C THR A 101 -13.97 5.20 23.54
N LEU A 102 -13.04 4.71 22.72
CA LEU A 102 -13.31 4.21 21.37
C LEU A 102 -13.41 2.68 21.35
N ALA A 103 -14.48 2.16 20.77
CA ALA A 103 -14.69 0.73 20.57
C ALA A 103 -14.27 0.27 19.16
N VAL A 104 -13.02 0.58 18.78
CA VAL A 104 -12.45 0.23 17.46
C VAL A 104 -11.09 -0.43 17.63
N PRO A 105 -10.64 -1.27 16.68
CA PRO A 105 -9.30 -1.84 16.74
C PRO A 105 -8.22 -0.75 16.70
N ILE A 106 -7.27 -0.87 17.62
CA ILE A 106 -6.10 0.02 17.73
C ILE A 106 -4.84 -0.79 17.41
N ILE A 107 -4.04 -0.32 16.47
CA ILE A 107 -2.72 -0.85 16.15
C ILE A 107 -1.67 0.09 16.72
N PHE A 108 -0.83 -0.41 17.61
CA PHE A 108 0.25 0.36 18.22
C PHE A 108 1.61 -0.08 17.69
N ASP A 109 2.27 0.80 16.93
CA ASP A 109 3.67 0.64 16.53
C ASP A 109 4.53 1.39 17.56
N PRO A 110 5.19 0.68 18.50
CA PRO A 110 5.86 1.29 19.66
C PRO A 110 7.21 1.86 19.24
N VAL A 111 7.20 2.85 18.35
CA VAL A 111 8.40 3.48 17.77
C VAL A 111 9.22 4.12 18.89
N MET A 112 10.21 3.37 19.40
CA MET A 112 11.12 3.81 20.48
C MET A 112 12.47 4.27 19.94
N ILE A 113 12.84 3.83 18.73
CA ILE A 113 14.13 4.11 18.11
C ILE A 113 13.87 4.47 16.64
N ALA A 114 14.44 5.59 16.19
CA ALA A 114 14.38 5.96 14.78
C ALA A 114 15.12 4.93 13.92
N THR A 115 14.72 4.77 12.65
CA THR A 115 15.48 3.95 11.68
C THR A 115 16.93 4.44 11.52
N SER A 116 17.22 5.70 11.86
CA SER A 116 18.58 6.27 11.93
C SER A 116 19.36 5.93 13.21
N GLY A 117 18.77 5.21 14.16
CA GLY A 117 19.38 4.80 15.44
C GLY A 117 19.21 5.79 16.60
N SER A 118 18.47 6.89 16.42
CA SER A 118 18.23 7.87 17.48
C SER A 118 17.18 7.34 18.48
N VAL A 119 17.45 7.43 19.79
CA VAL A 119 16.45 7.12 20.83
C VAL A 119 15.34 8.17 20.76
N LEU A 120 14.08 7.71 20.65
CA LEU A 120 12.90 8.55 20.50
C LEU A 120 11.96 8.51 21.73
N ALA A 121 12.15 7.58 22.64
CA ALA A 121 11.37 7.43 23.87
C ALA A 121 12.29 7.37 25.09
N ASP A 122 12.02 8.20 26.09
CA ASP A 122 12.60 8.10 27.42
C ASP A 122 11.83 7.10 28.31
N ASP A 123 12.34 6.83 29.50
CA ASP A 123 11.73 5.87 30.43
C ASP A 123 10.29 6.23 30.79
N GLU A 124 9.97 7.53 30.91
CA GLU A 124 8.60 8.00 31.17
C GLU A 124 7.67 7.71 29.99
N THR A 125 8.15 7.89 28.76
CA THR A 125 7.39 7.57 27.55
C THR A 125 7.15 6.07 27.42
N ILE A 126 8.14 5.24 27.75
CA ILE A 126 8.01 3.78 27.77
C ILE A 126 6.97 3.33 28.81
N LEU A 127 6.93 3.96 29.98
CA LEU A 127 5.89 3.68 30.97
C LEU A 127 4.49 4.05 30.45
N ALA A 128 4.35 5.17 29.74
CA ALA A 128 3.08 5.55 29.13
C ALA A 128 2.63 4.57 28.03
N PHE A 129 3.56 3.86 27.39
CA PHE A 129 3.23 2.83 26.39
C PHE A 129 2.51 1.62 26.98
N GLU A 130 2.64 1.34 28.28
CA GLU A 130 1.91 0.24 28.95
C GLU A 130 0.39 0.41 28.80
N ARG A 131 -0.12 1.64 28.97
CA ARG A 131 -1.55 1.94 28.78
C ARG A 131 -1.97 1.73 27.33
N LEU A 132 -1.16 2.20 26.38
CA LEU A 132 -1.45 2.09 24.95
C LEU A 132 -1.43 0.63 24.47
N MET A 133 -0.48 -0.18 24.96
CA MET A 133 -0.44 -1.61 24.66
C MET A 133 -1.68 -2.33 25.20
N ALA A 134 -2.13 -1.99 26.42
CA ALA A 134 -3.34 -2.59 26.99
C ALA A 134 -4.62 -2.25 26.22
N LEU A 135 -4.66 -1.10 25.53
CA LEU A 135 -5.77 -0.70 24.66
C LEU A 135 -5.66 -1.28 23.24
N ALA A 136 -4.44 -1.66 22.83
CA ALA A 136 -4.17 -2.08 21.47
C ALA A 136 -4.76 -3.48 21.18
N ALA A 137 -5.38 -3.62 20.02
CA ALA A 137 -5.71 -4.93 19.45
C ALA A 137 -4.44 -5.68 19.00
N LEU A 138 -3.39 -4.93 18.62
CA LEU A 138 -2.09 -5.48 18.27
C LEU A 138 -0.99 -4.43 18.48
N THR A 139 0.09 -4.84 19.14
CA THR A 139 1.36 -4.10 19.19
C THR A 139 2.34 -4.65 18.15
N THR A 140 3.05 -3.81 17.39
CA THR A 140 3.93 -4.27 16.29
C THR A 140 5.42 -3.98 16.54
N PRO A 141 6.06 -4.48 17.60
CA PRO A 141 7.46 -4.17 17.88
C PRO A 141 8.42 -4.84 16.88
N ASN A 142 9.51 -4.16 16.52
CA ASN A 142 10.68 -4.80 15.91
C ASN A 142 11.48 -5.56 16.98
N LEU A 143 12.57 -6.24 16.58
CA LEU A 143 13.35 -7.06 17.51
C LEU A 143 13.96 -6.25 18.67
N ALA A 144 14.50 -5.06 18.38
CA ALA A 144 15.08 -4.19 19.40
C ALA A 144 14.01 -3.65 20.36
N GLU A 145 12.86 -3.26 19.81
CA GLU A 145 11.70 -2.78 20.56
C GLU A 145 11.12 -3.90 21.44
N LEU A 146 10.98 -5.12 20.92
CA LEU A 146 10.48 -6.26 21.67
C LEU A 146 11.38 -6.57 22.87
N ASN A 147 12.71 -6.53 22.68
CA ASN A 147 13.67 -6.71 23.76
C ASN A 147 13.52 -5.62 24.84
N ALA A 148 13.36 -4.36 24.44
CA ALA A 148 13.15 -3.24 25.36
C ALA A 148 11.84 -3.37 26.15
N LEU A 149 10.81 -3.99 25.57
CA LEU A 149 9.53 -4.29 26.24
C LEU A 149 9.57 -5.54 27.14
N GLY A 150 10.74 -6.19 27.26
CA GLY A 150 10.95 -7.37 28.10
C GLY A 150 10.81 -8.70 27.39
N GLY A 151 10.85 -8.71 26.06
CA GLY A 151 10.77 -9.89 25.22
C GLY A 151 9.40 -10.58 25.26
N ASP A 152 9.35 -11.79 24.71
CA ASP A 152 8.13 -12.60 24.67
C ASP A 152 7.52 -12.82 26.05
N ASP A 153 8.36 -13.10 27.06
CA ASP A 153 7.92 -13.28 28.44
C ASP A 153 7.31 -11.99 29.03
N GLY A 154 7.89 -10.84 28.68
CA GLY A 154 7.38 -9.53 29.09
C GLY A 154 6.01 -9.22 28.50
N MET A 155 5.82 -9.51 27.22
CA MET A 155 4.55 -9.31 26.53
C MET A 155 3.48 -10.29 27.05
N ALA A 156 3.84 -11.55 27.22
CA ALA A 156 2.93 -12.59 27.73
C ALA A 156 2.45 -12.32 29.16
N ARG A 157 3.35 -11.87 30.06
CA ARG A 157 2.98 -11.51 31.45
C ARG A 157 1.97 -10.36 31.54
N ARG A 158 1.94 -9.51 30.53
CA ARG A 158 1.04 -8.34 30.44
C ARG A 158 -0.23 -8.63 29.63
N ASP A 159 -0.38 -9.85 29.12
CA ASP A 159 -1.52 -10.25 28.28
C ASP A 159 -1.64 -9.43 26.98
N ILE A 160 -0.51 -9.00 26.41
CA ILE A 160 -0.49 -8.14 25.22
C ILE A 160 -0.38 -9.00 23.95
N ALA A 161 -1.26 -8.76 22.98
CA ALA A 161 -1.13 -9.30 21.63
C ALA A 161 -0.08 -8.52 20.83
N TYR A 162 0.84 -9.22 20.17
CA TYR A 162 1.92 -8.58 19.42
C TYR A 162 2.32 -9.32 18.15
N LEU A 163 2.82 -8.56 17.18
CA LEU A 163 3.48 -9.05 15.98
C LEU A 163 4.98 -8.79 16.11
N ALA A 164 5.74 -9.83 16.46
CA ALA A 164 7.19 -9.79 16.47
C ALA A 164 7.70 -9.76 15.03
N LYS A 165 8.24 -8.60 14.61
CA LYS A 165 8.76 -8.41 13.24
C LYS A 165 10.18 -8.96 13.14
N GLY A 166 10.40 -9.90 12.23
CA GLY A 166 11.72 -10.51 11.98
C GLY A 166 12.61 -9.70 11.04
N GLY A 167 12.12 -8.57 10.53
CA GLY A 167 12.76 -7.73 9.50
C GLY A 167 14.24 -7.42 9.69
N ASP A 168 14.67 -7.26 10.94
CA ASP A 168 16.02 -6.83 11.31
C ASP A 168 16.96 -8.01 11.63
N ALA A 169 16.50 -9.25 11.46
CA ALA A 169 17.34 -10.42 11.64
C ALA A 169 18.41 -10.52 10.53
N ASP A 170 19.62 -10.93 10.93
CA ASP A 170 20.69 -11.29 10.00
C ASP A 170 20.49 -12.71 9.47
N ALA A 171 19.44 -12.90 8.67
CA ALA A 171 19.06 -14.17 8.09
C ALA A 171 18.56 -14.01 6.64
N ALA A 172 18.78 -15.05 5.82
CA ALA A 172 18.30 -15.11 4.45
C ALA A 172 16.77 -15.20 4.38
N THR A 173 16.16 -15.89 5.34
CA THR A 173 14.72 -16.01 5.52
C THR A 173 14.33 -15.28 6.80
N LEU A 174 13.35 -14.37 6.69
CA LEU A 174 12.83 -13.60 7.80
C LEU A 174 11.47 -14.14 8.20
N THR A 175 11.21 -14.21 9.50
CA THR A 175 9.97 -14.75 10.07
C THR A 175 9.32 -13.71 10.95
N ASP A 176 8.07 -13.37 10.65
CA ASP A 176 7.21 -12.58 11.53
C ASP A 176 6.30 -13.54 12.30
N ARG A 177 6.05 -13.23 13.58
CA ARG A 177 5.25 -14.07 14.47
C ARG A 177 4.13 -13.26 15.13
N LEU A 178 2.88 -13.63 14.85
CA LEU A 178 1.72 -13.11 15.56
C LEU A 178 1.50 -13.96 16.80
N CYS A 179 1.50 -13.30 17.95
CA CYS A 179 1.41 -13.92 19.25
C CYS A 179 0.21 -13.33 19.97
N GLN A 180 -0.69 -14.20 20.43
CA GLN A 180 -1.92 -13.81 21.11
C GLN A 180 -2.08 -14.64 22.37
N PRO A 181 -2.48 -14.02 23.50
CA PRO A 181 -2.64 -14.78 24.73
C PRO A 181 -3.63 -15.94 24.59
N GLY A 182 -3.19 -17.13 25.02
CA GLY A 182 -4.00 -18.35 24.96
C GLY A 182 -4.24 -18.94 23.56
N ILE A 183 -3.65 -18.36 22.51
CA ILE A 183 -3.77 -18.83 21.12
C ILE A 183 -2.38 -19.26 20.63
N ALA A 184 -2.33 -20.31 19.80
CA ALA A 184 -1.07 -20.74 19.20
C ALA A 184 -0.53 -19.68 18.23
N ASP A 185 0.78 -19.44 18.29
CA ASP A 185 1.43 -18.44 17.43
C ASP A 185 1.27 -18.77 15.95
N ILE A 186 1.11 -17.72 15.14
CA ILE A 186 1.07 -17.82 13.67
C ILE A 186 2.35 -17.23 13.11
N HIS A 187 2.96 -17.97 12.19
CA HIS A 187 4.26 -17.66 11.65
C HIS A 187 4.15 -17.43 10.15
N TRP A 188 4.77 -16.37 9.67
CA TRP A 188 4.97 -16.16 8.23
C TRP A 188 6.44 -15.96 7.92
N SER A 189 7.00 -16.83 7.08
CA SER A 189 8.38 -16.78 6.64
C SER A 189 8.48 -16.42 5.17
N ALA A 190 9.45 -15.60 4.80
CA ALA A 190 9.75 -15.30 3.42
C ALA A 190 11.20 -14.85 3.24
N ASP A 191 11.72 -14.94 2.02
CA ASP A 191 13.06 -14.47 1.71
C ASP A 191 13.19 -12.96 1.96
N LYS A 192 14.36 -12.59 2.51
CA LYS A 192 14.80 -11.21 2.67
C LYS A 192 14.91 -10.56 1.29
N ILE A 193 14.30 -9.40 1.14
CA ILE A 193 14.40 -8.61 -0.09
C ILE A 193 15.69 -7.78 0.03
N ASP A 194 16.63 -7.99 -0.89
CA ASP A 194 17.88 -7.22 -0.95
C ASP A 194 17.58 -5.81 -1.50
N THR A 195 17.40 -4.86 -0.59
CA THR A 195 17.14 -3.45 -0.91
C THR A 195 17.57 -2.54 0.24
N ARG A 196 18.09 -1.36 -0.10
CA ARG A 196 18.32 -0.28 0.87
C ARG A 196 17.08 0.56 1.15
N HIS A 197 15.98 0.34 0.42
CA HIS A 197 14.78 1.17 0.44
C HIS A 197 13.78 0.69 1.49
N THR A 198 14.20 0.70 2.76
CA THR A 198 13.44 0.16 3.90
C THR A 198 12.82 1.23 4.79
N HIS A 199 13.01 2.52 4.47
CA HIS A 199 12.51 3.63 5.27
C HIS A 199 10.97 3.64 5.29
N GLY A 200 10.40 3.56 6.49
CA GLY A 200 8.94 3.52 6.70
C GLY A 200 8.30 2.13 6.69
N THR A 201 9.09 1.04 6.72
CA THR A 201 8.57 -0.34 6.70
C THR A 201 7.59 -0.62 7.85
N GLY A 202 7.96 -0.25 9.08
CA GLY A 202 7.11 -0.42 10.27
C GLY A 202 5.80 0.37 10.21
N CYS A 203 5.89 1.66 9.88
CA CYS A 203 4.71 2.53 9.73
C CYS A 203 3.76 2.02 8.64
N THR A 204 4.31 1.53 7.53
CA THR A 204 3.53 0.95 6.42
C THR A 204 2.82 -0.33 6.87
N LEU A 205 3.51 -1.24 7.57
CA LEU A 205 2.91 -2.48 8.04
C LEU A 205 1.75 -2.22 9.02
N SER A 206 1.99 -1.40 10.04
CA SER A 206 0.98 -1.08 11.06
C SER A 206 -0.24 -0.37 10.46
N SER A 207 -0.02 0.57 9.54
CA SER A 207 -1.10 1.24 8.82
C SER A 207 -1.90 0.32 7.89
N ALA A 208 -1.23 -0.65 7.25
CA ALA A 208 -1.91 -1.64 6.43
C ALA A 208 -2.81 -2.55 7.28
N ILE A 209 -2.30 -3.03 8.41
CA ILE A 209 -3.07 -3.86 9.35
C ILE A 209 -4.28 -3.08 9.88
N ALA A 210 -4.09 -1.83 10.33
CA ALA A 210 -5.18 -0.99 10.82
C ALA A 210 -6.25 -0.79 9.75
N THR A 211 -5.84 -0.57 8.49
CA THR A 211 -6.77 -0.41 7.37
C THR A 211 -7.59 -1.68 7.13
N PHE A 212 -6.95 -2.85 7.08
CA PHE A 212 -7.66 -4.12 6.89
C PHE A 212 -8.60 -4.46 8.05
N LEU A 213 -8.21 -4.16 9.29
CA LEU A 213 -9.11 -4.30 10.45
C LEU A 213 -10.31 -3.36 10.35
N GLY A 214 -10.10 -2.11 9.92
CA GLY A 214 -11.19 -1.16 9.66
C GLY A 214 -12.13 -1.61 8.52
N GLN A 215 -11.66 -2.46 7.61
CA GLN A 215 -12.48 -3.14 6.58
C GLN A 215 -13.26 -4.35 7.15
N GLY A 216 -12.99 -4.75 8.38
CA GLY A 216 -13.63 -5.87 9.06
C GLY A 216 -12.94 -7.22 8.83
N LEU A 217 -11.68 -7.25 8.38
CA LEU A 217 -10.93 -8.51 8.28
C LEU A 217 -10.55 -9.03 9.68
N ALA A 218 -10.37 -10.35 9.78
CA ALA A 218 -9.77 -10.95 10.97
C ALA A 218 -8.29 -10.54 11.11
N LEU A 219 -7.78 -10.49 12.34
CA LEU A 219 -6.42 -10.02 12.64
C LEU A 219 -5.34 -10.77 11.84
N GLU A 220 -5.43 -12.09 11.79
CA GLU A 220 -4.48 -12.94 11.06
C GLU A 220 -4.42 -12.57 9.57
N GLN A 221 -5.59 -12.36 8.96
CA GLN A 221 -5.71 -11.96 7.55
C GLN A 221 -5.21 -10.53 7.33
N ALA A 222 -5.48 -9.61 8.26
CA ALA A 222 -4.98 -8.24 8.21
C ALA A 222 -3.44 -8.20 8.29
N VAL A 223 -2.83 -9.04 9.14
CA VAL A 223 -1.38 -9.19 9.23
C VAL A 223 -0.80 -9.77 7.95
N GLU A 224 -1.31 -10.91 7.48
CA GLU A 224 -0.83 -11.56 6.25
C GLU A 224 -0.84 -10.59 5.05
N ARG A 225 -1.94 -9.86 4.87
CA ARG A 225 -2.11 -8.90 3.76
C ARG A 225 -1.29 -7.64 3.95
N GLY A 226 -1.13 -7.17 5.19
CA GLY A 226 -0.22 -6.07 5.50
C GLY A 226 1.23 -6.40 5.13
N ARG A 227 1.65 -7.65 5.38
CA ARG A 227 2.98 -8.14 4.97
C ARG A 227 3.11 -8.19 3.45
N ASP A 228 2.10 -8.67 2.73
CA ASP A 228 2.10 -8.66 1.26
C ASP A 228 2.22 -7.24 0.70
N PHE A 229 1.47 -6.28 1.25
CA PHE A 229 1.57 -4.87 0.88
C PHE A 229 3.00 -4.36 1.00
N VAL A 230 3.63 -4.57 2.17
CA VAL A 230 5.00 -4.13 2.44
C VAL A 230 5.99 -4.80 1.50
N ARG A 231 5.87 -6.10 1.25
CA ARG A 231 6.79 -6.84 0.38
C ARG A 231 6.70 -6.37 -1.06
N ILE A 232 5.51 -6.09 -1.58
CA ILE A 232 5.32 -5.52 -2.91
C ILE A 232 5.92 -4.11 -2.95
N ALA A 233 5.67 -3.29 -1.92
CA ALA A 233 6.21 -1.93 -1.85
C ALA A 233 7.75 -1.91 -1.78
N LEU A 234 8.38 -2.88 -1.09
CA LEU A 234 9.84 -3.04 -1.05
C LEU A 234 10.42 -3.39 -2.43
N ARG A 235 9.77 -4.30 -3.16
CA ARG A 235 10.21 -4.71 -4.50
C ARG A 235 10.07 -3.58 -5.53
N ASN A 236 9.05 -2.75 -5.39
CA ASN A 236 8.75 -1.65 -6.29
C ASN A 236 9.25 -0.29 -5.76
N ALA A 237 10.28 -0.30 -4.91
CA ALA A 237 10.83 0.94 -4.35
C ALA A 237 11.29 1.89 -5.48
N PRO A 238 11.01 3.20 -5.40
CA PRO A 238 11.31 4.16 -6.46
C PRO A 238 12.79 4.59 -6.53
N GLU A 239 13.67 3.90 -5.78
CA GLU A 239 15.11 4.16 -5.70
C GLU A 239 15.55 5.58 -5.28
N LEU A 240 14.69 6.30 -4.55
CA LEU A 240 14.93 7.70 -4.19
C LEU A 240 15.86 7.85 -2.97
N GLY A 241 16.67 8.92 -2.99
CA GLY A 241 17.53 9.36 -1.90
C GLY A 241 18.86 8.61 -1.77
N ALA A 242 19.72 9.10 -0.88
CA ALA A 242 21.14 8.71 -0.83
C ALA A 242 21.44 7.53 0.11
N LYS A 243 20.59 7.25 1.11
CA LYS A 243 20.77 6.09 2.02
C LYS A 243 19.50 5.24 2.10
N ALA A 244 18.78 5.26 3.23
CA ALA A 244 17.55 4.51 3.43
C ALA A 244 16.41 5.22 2.71
N GLY A 245 16.08 4.75 1.49
CA GLY A 245 15.03 5.36 0.68
C GLY A 245 13.63 4.83 1.04
N PRO A 246 12.57 5.50 0.54
CA PRO A 246 11.20 5.12 0.81
C PRO A 246 10.77 3.88 0.02
N LEU A 247 9.67 3.26 0.47
CA LEU A 247 9.00 2.17 -0.21
C LEU A 247 8.20 2.65 -1.45
N GLY A 248 7.84 1.71 -2.32
CA GLY A 248 6.99 1.91 -3.49
C GLY A 248 5.49 1.87 -3.24
N HIS A 249 4.96 2.61 -2.25
CA HIS A 249 3.52 2.56 -1.90
C HIS A 249 2.59 2.73 -3.11
N HIS A 250 2.90 3.70 -3.98
CA HIS A 250 2.13 4.04 -5.17
C HIS A 250 2.05 2.92 -6.22
N ALA A 251 2.99 1.98 -6.19
CA ALA A 251 3.07 0.85 -7.11
C ALA A 251 2.41 -0.42 -6.57
N VAL A 252 1.92 -0.41 -5.33
CA VAL A 252 1.24 -1.58 -4.77
C VAL A 252 -0.15 -1.73 -5.40
N ARG A 253 -0.44 -2.94 -5.86
CA ARG A 253 -1.77 -3.39 -6.29
C ARG A 253 -2.08 -4.67 -5.53
N LEU A 254 -3.11 -4.64 -4.68
CA LEU A 254 -3.63 -5.83 -4.01
C LEU A 254 -5.00 -6.15 -4.58
N ASP A 255 -5.08 -7.22 -5.36
CA ASP A 255 -6.27 -7.54 -6.16
C ASP A 255 -7.40 -8.23 -5.39
N LEU A 256 -7.30 -8.35 -4.07
CA LEU A 256 -8.16 -9.26 -3.32
C LEU A 256 -8.73 -8.57 -2.10
N VAL A 257 -9.84 -7.86 -2.18
CA VAL A 257 -10.62 -7.53 -0.97
C VAL A 257 -12.08 -7.74 -1.24
N GLY A 258 -12.67 -8.75 -0.57
CA GLY A 258 -14.10 -9.03 -0.39
C GLY A 258 -14.95 -9.33 -1.62
N GLU A 259 -14.68 -8.65 -2.73
CA GLU A 259 -15.50 -8.61 -3.92
C GLU A 259 -14.69 -9.02 -5.16
N PRO A 260 -15.32 -9.65 -6.16
CA PRO A 260 -14.66 -9.93 -7.43
C PRO A 260 -14.11 -8.66 -8.07
N ARG A 261 -12.80 -8.62 -8.32
CA ARG A 261 -12.14 -7.55 -9.08
C ARG A 261 -11.66 -8.11 -10.41
N LEU A 262 -11.93 -7.39 -11.49
CA LEU A 262 -11.30 -7.69 -12.77
C LEU A 262 -9.80 -7.42 -12.63
N ASN A 263 -9.01 -8.49 -12.63
CA ASN A 263 -7.56 -8.42 -12.48
C ASN A 263 -6.85 -8.43 -13.84
N GLN A 264 -7.20 -9.40 -14.68
CA GLN A 264 -6.55 -9.61 -15.97
C GLN A 264 -7.56 -10.07 -17.02
N ILE A 265 -7.20 -9.86 -18.30
CA ILE A 265 -7.85 -10.44 -19.47
C ILE A 265 -6.79 -11.28 -20.19
N THR A 266 -7.16 -12.50 -20.60
CA THR A 266 -6.30 -13.34 -21.45
C THR A 266 -6.88 -13.40 -22.85
N LEU A 267 -6.09 -13.04 -23.86
CA LEU A 267 -6.46 -13.12 -25.27
C LEU A 267 -5.97 -14.44 -25.86
N ALA A 268 -6.83 -15.07 -26.66
CA ALA A 268 -6.44 -16.24 -27.44
C ALA A 268 -5.50 -15.81 -28.57
N ALA A 269 -4.36 -16.47 -28.67
CA ALA A 269 -3.35 -16.23 -29.70
C ALA A 269 -3.17 -17.46 -30.59
N GLY A 270 -3.17 -17.25 -31.90
CA GLY A 270 -2.90 -18.29 -32.90
C GLY A 270 -1.41 -18.56 -33.06
N ASN A 271 -0.59 -17.52 -32.95
CA ASN A 271 0.87 -17.61 -32.97
C ASN A 271 1.48 -16.88 -31.76
N TYR A 272 2.18 -17.64 -30.91
CA TYR A 272 2.81 -17.12 -29.70
C TYR A 272 3.82 -16.00 -29.98
N GLU A 273 4.75 -16.22 -30.92
CA GLU A 273 5.86 -15.31 -31.16
C GLU A 273 5.37 -13.98 -31.76
N GLU A 274 4.45 -14.05 -32.71
CA GLU A 274 3.85 -12.86 -33.34
C GLU A 274 3.08 -12.02 -32.32
N ALA A 275 2.27 -12.66 -31.46
CA ALA A 275 1.54 -11.97 -30.41
C ALA A 275 2.49 -11.32 -29.39
N VAL A 276 3.55 -12.02 -28.94
CA VAL A 276 4.55 -11.44 -28.02
C VAL A 276 5.25 -10.24 -28.64
N LEU A 277 5.66 -10.34 -29.90
CA LEU A 277 6.31 -9.24 -30.61
C LEU A 277 5.38 -8.03 -30.73
N PHE A 278 4.12 -8.24 -31.09
CA PHE A 278 3.13 -7.19 -31.20
C PHE A 278 2.89 -6.46 -29.87
N TYR A 279 2.60 -7.19 -28.79
CA TYR A 279 2.28 -6.59 -27.49
C TYR A 279 3.47 -5.85 -26.88
N ARG A 280 4.70 -6.29 -27.15
CA ARG A 280 5.91 -5.54 -26.81
C ARG A 280 6.08 -4.29 -27.69
N ALA A 281 5.77 -4.36 -28.97
CA ALA A 281 5.93 -3.25 -29.91
C ALA A 281 4.97 -2.09 -29.63
N ILE A 282 3.78 -2.38 -29.06
CA ILE A 282 2.89 -1.34 -28.51
C ILE A 282 3.29 -0.91 -27.08
N GLY A 283 4.48 -1.27 -26.60
CA GLY A 283 5.04 -0.74 -25.36
C GLY A 283 4.59 -1.42 -24.07
N LEU A 284 4.03 -2.64 -24.12
CA LEU A 284 3.79 -3.41 -22.90
C LEU A 284 5.05 -4.14 -22.43
N ASN A 285 5.27 -4.16 -21.12
CA ASN A 285 6.39 -4.84 -20.49
C ASN A 285 6.11 -6.34 -20.39
N HIS A 286 6.97 -7.19 -20.94
CA HIS A 286 6.81 -8.64 -20.87
C HIS A 286 7.31 -9.16 -19.51
N ILE A 287 6.38 -9.55 -18.63
CA ILE A 287 6.68 -9.88 -17.22
C ILE A 287 6.59 -11.39 -16.90
N VAL A 288 5.94 -12.18 -17.75
CA VAL A 288 5.95 -13.65 -17.67
C VAL A 288 6.11 -14.21 -19.08
N ASP A 289 7.17 -14.98 -19.31
CA ASP A 289 7.46 -15.65 -20.58
C ASP A 289 7.41 -17.17 -20.39
N SER A 290 6.44 -17.84 -21.01
CA SER A 290 6.24 -19.29 -20.88
C SER A 290 5.88 -19.94 -22.22
N PRO A 291 6.81 -19.93 -23.19
CA PRO A 291 6.55 -20.39 -24.56
C PRO A 291 6.17 -21.87 -24.62
N SER A 292 6.73 -22.71 -23.73
CA SER A 292 6.40 -24.14 -23.66
C SER A 292 4.93 -24.41 -23.30
N ASN A 293 4.29 -23.48 -22.60
CA ASN A 293 2.88 -23.53 -22.23
C ASN A 293 2.02 -22.64 -23.15
N GLY A 294 2.63 -22.01 -24.16
CA GLY A 294 1.97 -21.07 -25.04
C GLY A 294 1.41 -19.85 -24.32
N TYR A 295 2.01 -19.42 -23.21
CA TYR A 295 1.47 -18.37 -22.34
C TYR A 295 2.48 -17.25 -22.12
N ALA A 296 2.03 -16.00 -22.24
CA ALA A 296 2.79 -14.82 -21.87
C ALA A 296 1.90 -13.82 -21.13
N ARG A 297 2.50 -13.03 -20.23
CA ARG A 297 1.84 -11.92 -19.55
C ARG A 297 2.62 -10.63 -19.74
N PHE A 298 1.89 -9.59 -20.07
CA PHE A 298 2.38 -8.23 -20.23
C PHE A 298 1.76 -7.31 -19.18
N GLU A 299 2.47 -6.22 -18.87
CA GLU A 299 2.03 -5.17 -17.98
C GLU A 299 2.08 -3.82 -18.70
N SER A 300 1.01 -3.05 -18.62
CA SER A 300 0.98 -1.67 -19.13
C SER A 300 1.59 -0.69 -18.12
N GLU A 301 1.96 0.50 -18.60
CA GLU A 301 2.20 1.63 -17.72
C GLU A 301 0.93 1.87 -16.85
N GLY A 302 1.07 1.79 -15.53
CA GLY A 302 -0.05 1.83 -14.57
C GLY A 302 -0.35 0.50 -13.84
N GLY A 303 0.23 -0.61 -14.30
CA GLY A 303 0.21 -1.92 -13.60
C GLY A 303 -0.96 -2.84 -13.96
N VAL A 304 -1.71 -2.55 -15.03
CA VAL A 304 -2.77 -3.46 -15.52
C VAL A 304 -2.11 -4.56 -16.34
N THR A 305 -2.52 -5.82 -16.12
CA THR A 305 -1.96 -6.96 -16.84
C THR A 305 -2.87 -7.44 -17.96
N LEU A 306 -2.24 -7.82 -19.07
CA LEU A 306 -2.86 -8.49 -20.22
C LEU A 306 -2.07 -9.75 -20.50
N SER A 307 -2.75 -10.88 -20.68
CA SER A 307 -2.08 -12.13 -21.03
C SER A 307 -2.47 -12.58 -22.44
N ILE A 308 -1.63 -13.41 -23.04
CA ILE A 308 -1.98 -14.21 -24.21
C ILE A 308 -1.84 -15.69 -23.88
N SER A 309 -2.62 -16.53 -24.57
CA SER A 309 -2.52 -17.98 -24.47
C SER A 309 -2.82 -18.63 -25.81
N THR A 310 -2.07 -19.67 -26.21
CA THR A 310 -2.34 -20.47 -27.41
C THR A 310 -3.15 -21.74 -27.10
N GLY A 311 -3.56 -22.48 -28.14
CA GLY A 311 -4.29 -23.75 -28.00
C GLY A 311 -5.82 -23.61 -27.96
N HIS A 312 -6.34 -22.43 -28.25
CA HIS A 312 -7.77 -22.15 -28.34
C HIS A 312 -8.29 -22.43 -29.76
N SER A 313 -9.57 -22.80 -29.87
CA SER A 313 -10.23 -23.10 -31.15
C SER A 313 -10.63 -21.86 -31.94
N GLU A 314 -10.79 -20.73 -31.25
CA GLU A 314 -11.11 -19.42 -31.82
C GLU A 314 -10.10 -18.38 -31.31
N VAL A 315 -9.71 -17.47 -32.21
CA VAL A 315 -8.81 -16.34 -31.91
C VAL A 315 -9.46 -15.05 -32.40
N GLY A 316 -9.09 -13.93 -31.79
CA GLY A 316 -9.61 -12.61 -32.15
C GLY A 316 -10.98 -12.27 -31.56
N GLY A 317 -11.53 -11.12 -31.99
CA GLY A 317 -12.88 -10.67 -31.63
C GLY A 317 -12.99 -9.86 -30.34
N ALA A 318 -11.94 -9.78 -29.51
CA ALA A 318 -11.92 -8.89 -28.36
C ALA A 318 -11.76 -7.42 -28.78
N SER A 319 -12.18 -6.49 -27.93
CA SER A 319 -11.81 -5.08 -28.02
C SER A 319 -11.09 -4.66 -26.74
N VAL A 320 -9.84 -4.21 -26.87
CA VAL A 320 -8.97 -3.82 -25.75
C VAL A 320 -8.73 -2.33 -25.82
N TYR A 321 -8.81 -1.64 -24.69
CA TYR A 321 -8.74 -0.18 -24.62
C TYR A 321 -7.56 0.25 -23.75
N PHE A 322 -6.66 1.04 -24.34
CA PHE A 322 -5.53 1.66 -23.69
C PHE A 322 -5.77 3.17 -23.60
N GLU A 323 -5.86 3.70 -22.38
CA GLU A 323 -5.96 5.14 -22.18
C GLU A 323 -4.56 5.76 -22.29
N CYS A 324 -4.43 6.79 -23.11
CA CYS A 324 -3.22 7.56 -23.34
C CYS A 324 -3.38 8.94 -22.70
N LEU A 325 -2.31 9.43 -22.07
CA LEU A 325 -2.26 10.83 -21.62
C LEU A 325 -2.36 11.79 -22.82
N ASP A 326 -1.68 11.44 -23.92
CA ASP A 326 -1.73 12.12 -25.21
C ASP A 326 -1.80 11.05 -26.32
N VAL A 327 -2.99 10.88 -26.88
CA VAL A 327 -3.23 9.85 -27.90
C VAL A 327 -2.62 10.22 -29.26
N ASP A 328 -2.45 11.51 -29.56
CA ASP A 328 -1.83 11.95 -30.82
C ASP A 328 -0.33 11.69 -30.81
N ALA A 329 0.35 12.04 -29.71
CA ALA A 329 1.77 11.77 -29.54
C ALA A 329 2.05 10.26 -29.57
N TYR A 330 1.26 9.47 -28.83
CA TYR A 330 1.47 8.04 -28.73
C TYR A 330 1.23 7.30 -30.07
N THR A 331 0.18 7.66 -30.82
CA THR A 331 -0.04 7.11 -32.18
C THR A 331 1.01 7.60 -33.20
N GLY A 332 1.66 8.74 -32.95
CA GLY A 332 2.88 9.15 -33.65
C GLY A 332 4.02 8.14 -33.46
N ILE A 333 4.32 7.79 -32.21
CA ILE A 333 5.37 6.83 -31.84
C ILE A 333 5.11 5.44 -32.47
N LEU A 334 3.86 4.96 -32.42
CA LEU A 334 3.51 3.68 -33.05
C LEU A 334 3.84 3.67 -34.55
N ARG A 335 3.51 4.76 -35.27
CA ARG A 335 3.80 4.88 -36.70
C ARG A 335 5.29 4.95 -37.00
N GLU A 336 6.06 5.67 -36.17
CA GLU A 336 7.53 5.72 -36.28
C GLU A 336 8.16 4.32 -36.09
N ASN A 337 7.55 3.49 -35.23
CA ASN A 337 7.95 2.10 -35.01
C ASN A 337 7.37 1.10 -36.04
N GLY A 338 6.77 1.60 -37.14
CA GLY A 338 6.28 0.77 -38.24
C GLY A 338 4.91 0.11 -38.00
N ILE A 339 4.19 0.50 -36.93
CA ILE A 339 2.84 0.01 -36.66
C ILE A 339 1.85 0.91 -37.41
N ALA A 340 1.07 0.30 -38.31
CA ALA A 340 0.03 0.99 -39.05
C ALA A 340 -1.09 1.44 -38.11
N CYS A 341 -1.12 2.75 -37.81
CA CYS A 341 -2.08 3.35 -36.87
C CYS A 341 -2.70 4.62 -37.49
N PRO A 342 -4.03 4.72 -37.61
CA PRO A 342 -4.69 5.95 -38.06
C PRO A 342 -4.47 7.13 -37.11
N ALA A 343 -4.64 8.35 -37.61
CA ALA A 343 -4.70 9.54 -36.76
C ALA A 343 -5.94 9.49 -35.84
N PRO A 344 -5.81 9.87 -34.55
CA PRO A 344 -6.94 9.88 -33.61
C PRO A 344 -8.06 10.84 -34.04
N LYS A 345 -9.30 10.49 -33.68
CA LYS A 345 -10.50 11.28 -33.99
C LYS A 345 -11.33 11.52 -32.74
N ASP A 346 -11.92 12.71 -32.67
CA ASP A 346 -12.87 13.07 -31.63
C ASP A 346 -14.22 12.38 -31.89
N GLN A 347 -14.81 11.86 -30.82
CA GLN A 347 -16.05 11.10 -30.85
C GLN A 347 -17.17 11.87 -30.16
N SER A 348 -18.41 11.56 -30.55
CA SER A 348 -19.61 12.18 -29.98
C SER A 348 -19.79 11.97 -28.48
N TRP A 349 -19.14 10.95 -27.91
CA TRP A 349 -19.10 10.67 -26.47
C TRP A 349 -17.89 11.30 -25.75
N GLY A 350 -17.24 12.28 -26.36
CA GLY A 350 -16.21 13.10 -25.72
C GLY A 350 -14.87 12.41 -25.53
N TRP A 351 -14.61 11.33 -26.28
CA TRP A 351 -13.30 10.67 -26.32
C TRP A 351 -12.58 11.04 -27.61
N ARG A 352 -11.26 11.02 -27.57
CA ARG A 352 -10.40 11.06 -28.74
C ARG A 352 -9.73 9.71 -28.90
N GLU A 353 -9.91 9.02 -30.02
CA GLU A 353 -9.48 7.62 -30.15
C GLU A 353 -8.92 7.24 -31.52
N SER A 354 -8.06 6.21 -31.54
CA SER A 354 -7.56 5.52 -32.73
C SER A 354 -7.57 4.00 -32.54
N TRP A 355 -7.76 3.28 -33.65
CA TRP A 355 -7.95 1.82 -33.64
C TRP A 355 -6.95 1.10 -34.54
N ILE A 356 -6.37 0.01 -34.03
CA ILE A 356 -5.55 -0.96 -34.78
C ILE A 356 -6.06 -2.38 -34.54
N SER A 357 -5.46 -3.36 -35.21
CA SER A 357 -5.68 -4.79 -34.96
C SER A 357 -4.40 -5.47 -34.52
N ASP A 358 -4.52 -6.42 -33.58
CA ASP A 358 -3.43 -7.35 -33.27
C ASP A 358 -3.35 -8.46 -34.33
N PRO A 359 -2.32 -9.34 -34.29
CA PRO A 359 -2.14 -10.41 -35.29
C PRO A 359 -3.32 -11.38 -35.38
N ASP A 360 -4.06 -11.54 -34.29
CA ASP A 360 -5.18 -12.48 -34.17
C ASP A 360 -6.54 -11.83 -34.47
N GLY A 361 -6.57 -10.53 -34.81
CA GLY A 361 -7.77 -9.80 -35.19
C GLY A 361 -8.57 -9.22 -34.01
N ASN A 362 -8.00 -9.16 -32.82
CA ASN A 362 -8.52 -8.33 -31.73
C ASN A 362 -8.39 -6.84 -32.09
N ARG A 363 -9.38 -6.04 -31.69
CA ARG A 363 -9.40 -4.59 -31.93
C ARG A 363 -8.73 -3.88 -30.77
N ILE A 364 -7.71 -3.09 -31.04
CA ILE A 364 -6.97 -2.34 -30.02
C ILE A 364 -7.29 -0.86 -30.18
N CYS A 365 -7.87 -0.25 -29.15
CA CYS A 365 -8.21 1.16 -29.10
C CYS A 365 -7.22 1.91 -28.21
N PHE A 366 -6.58 2.92 -28.76
CA PHE A 366 -5.86 3.94 -27.98
C PHE A 366 -6.76 5.17 -27.87
N TYR A 367 -7.02 5.63 -26.65
CA TYR A 367 -7.96 6.73 -26.45
C TYR A 367 -7.54 7.70 -25.34
N GLN A 368 -8.08 8.90 -25.37
CA GLN A 368 -7.97 9.92 -24.33
C GLN A 368 -9.37 10.42 -24.01
N ALA A 369 -9.79 10.33 -22.75
CA ALA A 369 -11.15 10.65 -22.33
C ALA A 369 -11.24 11.55 -21.08
N GLY A 370 -10.19 11.60 -20.25
CA GLY A 370 -10.21 12.39 -19.02
C GLY A 370 -11.34 11.96 -18.09
N GLU A 371 -12.03 12.92 -17.45
CA GLU A 371 -13.14 12.62 -16.55
C GLU A 371 -14.34 11.97 -17.26
N ASN A 372 -14.56 12.25 -18.55
CA ASN A 372 -15.66 11.67 -19.33
C ASN A 372 -15.60 10.14 -19.44
N ARG A 373 -14.43 9.53 -19.15
CA ARG A 373 -14.30 8.07 -19.02
C ARG A 373 -15.22 7.50 -17.94
N ARG A 374 -15.37 8.19 -16.80
CA ARG A 374 -16.15 7.75 -15.63
C ARG A 374 -17.35 8.63 -15.32
N TYR A 375 -17.29 9.89 -15.73
CA TYR A 375 -18.25 10.94 -15.44
C TYR A 375 -18.78 11.65 -16.71
N PRO A 376 -19.29 10.91 -17.72
CA PRO A 376 -19.86 11.55 -18.90
C PRO A 376 -21.19 12.25 -18.57
N PRO A 377 -21.67 13.19 -19.42
CA PRO A 377 -22.95 13.88 -19.24
C PRO A 377 -24.18 12.98 -19.08
N TRP A 378 -24.12 11.72 -19.51
CA TRP A 378 -25.21 10.73 -19.43
C TRP A 378 -25.01 9.67 -18.32
N ARG A 379 -24.14 9.92 -17.33
CA ARG A 379 -23.92 9.00 -16.19
C ARG A 379 -25.23 8.79 -15.40
N ILE A 380 -25.54 7.54 -15.07
CA ILE A 380 -26.74 7.09 -14.32
C ILE A 380 -26.60 7.30 -12.82
#